data_AF-A0A969KQA1-F1
#
_entry.id   AF-A0A969KQA1-F1
#
_cell.length_a   1.000
_cell.length_b   1.000
_cell.length_c   1.000
_cell.angle_alpha   90.00
_cell.angle_beta   90.00
_cell.angle_gamma   90.00
#
_symmetry.space_group_name_H-M   'P 1'
#
loop_
_entity.id
_entity.type
_entity.pdbx_description
1 polymer ?
#
loop_
_entity_poly.entity_id
_entity_poly.type
_entity_poly.pdbx_seq_one_letter_code
_entity_poly.pdbx_strand_id
1 'polypeptide(L)'
;MDTLRTLLAIFLLILGAGYPMFAIWRLSLRINEKERTQNSAQMIVQFVLIAAVPLAAMLAGFALLLPSLWESPVIRIIIYGATGLAIGALIAQYWLGRSDANAPDSQP
;
A
#
# COMPACT_ATOMS: atom_id res chain seq x y z
N MET A 1 21.86 16.67 -9.74
CA MET A 1 21.15 15.90 -8.71
C MET A 1 19.63 16.02 -8.85
N ASP A 2 19.14 17.03 -9.57
CA ASP A 2 17.71 17.33 -9.71
C ASP A 2 16.96 16.31 -10.57
N THR A 3 17.55 15.84 -11.67
CA THR A 3 16.92 14.87 -12.59
C THR A 3 16.55 13.56 -11.89
N LEU A 4 17.41 13.06 -10.99
CA LEU A 4 17.15 11.84 -10.23
C LEU A 4 15.97 12.03 -9.25
N ARG A 5 15.91 13.18 -8.57
CA ARG A 5 14.83 13.52 -7.63
C ARG A 5 13.50 13.68 -8.36
N THR A 6 13.50 14.35 -9.51
CA THR A 6 12.32 14.51 -10.35
C THR A 6 11.82 13.16 -10.88
N LEU A 7 12.72 12.29 -11.36
CA LEU A 7 12.36 10.95 -11.79
C LEU A 7 11.77 10.11 -10.65
N LEU A 8 12.36 10.17 -9.45
CA LEU A 8 11.86 9.46 -8.27
C LEU A 8 10.47 9.97 -7.85
N ALA A 9 10.26 11.28 -7.88
CA ALA A 9 8.97 11.89 -7.57
C ALA A 9 7.88 11.48 -8.59
N ILE A 10 8.19 11.54 -9.89
CA ILE A 10 7.28 11.11 -10.95
C ILE A 10 6.94 9.63 -10.77
N PHE A 11 7.94 8.78 -10.49
CA PHE A 11 7.72 7.37 -10.22
C PHE A 11 6.78 7.15 -9.03
N LEU A 12 6.99 7.86 -7.93
CA LEU A 12 6.12 7.79 -6.75
C LEU A 12 4.69 8.26 -7.04
N LEU A 13 4.52 9.31 -7.84
CA LEU A 13 3.20 9.79 -8.26
C LEU A 13 2.49 8.77 -9.16
N ILE A 14 3.20 8.17 -10.11
CA ILE A 14 2.67 7.10 -10.97
C ILE A 14 2.32 5.88 -10.13
N LEU A 15 3.18 5.49 -9.18
CA LEU A 15 2.94 4.37 -8.28
C LEU A 15 1.69 4.62 -7.43
N GLY A 16 1.55 5.83 -6.88
CA GLY A 16 0.37 6.21 -6.10
C GLY A 16 -0.92 6.21 -6.90
N ALA A 17 -0.89 6.71 -8.14
CA ALA A 17 -2.05 6.71 -9.03
C ALA A 17 -2.37 5.32 -9.61
N GLY A 18 -1.36 4.48 -9.85
CA GLY A 18 -1.49 3.15 -10.45
C GLY A 18 -1.81 2.03 -9.46
N TYR A 19 -1.45 2.19 -8.18
CA TYR A 19 -1.68 1.18 -7.15
C TYR A 19 -3.17 0.79 -6.98
N PRO A 20 -4.16 1.71 -6.99
CA PRO A 20 -5.57 1.37 -6.92
C PRO A 20 -6.01 0.48 -8.09
N MET A 21 -5.58 0.81 -9.31
CA MET A 21 -5.86 0.00 -10.51
C MET A 21 -5.26 -1.41 -10.36
N PHE A 22 -4.01 -1.51 -9.91
CA PHE A 22 -3.36 -2.79 -9.67
C PHE A 22 -4.05 -3.61 -8.57
N ALA A 23 -4.47 -2.97 -7.47
CA ALA A 23 -5.16 -3.63 -6.37
C ALA A 23 -6.53 -4.17 -6.78
N ILE A 24 -7.29 -3.40 -7.58
CA ILE A 24 -8.58 -3.83 -8.15
C ILE A 24 -8.38 -4.98 -9.14
N TRP A 25 -7.37 -4.90 -10.00
CA TRP A 25 -7.06 -5.97 -10.95
C TRP A 25 -6.68 -7.27 -10.23
N ARG A 26 -5.83 -7.20 -9.20
CA ARG A 26 -5.48 -8.36 -8.37
C ARG A 26 -6.70 -8.94 -7.64
N LEU A 27 -7.62 -8.10 -7.18
CA LEU A 27 -8.88 -8.53 -6.58
C LEU A 27 -9.75 -9.28 -7.61
N SER A 28 -9.85 -8.75 -8.84
CA SER A 28 -10.62 -9.37 -9.93
C SER A 28 -10.10 -10.76 -10.31
N LEU A 29 -8.77 -10.94 -10.33
CA LEU A 29 -8.14 -12.24 -10.56
C LEU A 29 -8.47 -13.24 -9.45
N ARG A 30 -8.43 -12.81 -8.18
CA ARG A 30 -8.75 -13.68 -7.03
C ARG A 30 -10.23 -14.02 -6.91
N ILE A 31 -11.13 -13.17 -7.39
CA ILE A 31 -12.57 -13.46 -7.41
C ILE A 31 -12.89 -14.51 -8.50
N ASN A 32 -12.12 -14.50 -9.59
CA ASN A 32 -12.29 -15.46 -10.68
C ASN A 32 -11.74 -16.86 -10.33
N GLU A 33 -10.74 -16.94 -9.45
CA GLU A 33 -10.33 -18.17 -8.77
C GLU A 33 -11.28 -18.43 -7.58
N LYS A 34 -12.29 -19.27 -7.81
CA LYS A 34 -13.30 -19.69 -6.83
C LYS A 34 -12.72 -19.90 -5.41
N GLU A 35 -13.44 -19.32 -4.44
CA GLU A 35 -13.46 -19.72 -3.03
C GLU A 35 -12.12 -19.77 -2.29
N ARG A 36 -11.66 -18.60 -1.85
CA ARG A 36 -11.00 -18.53 -0.55
C ARG A 36 -11.71 -17.48 0.27
N THR A 37 -12.45 -17.93 1.28
CA THR A 37 -13.11 -17.10 2.29
C THR A 37 -12.07 -16.15 2.88
N GLN A 38 -11.95 -14.95 2.32
CA GLN A 38 -11.00 -13.97 2.85
C GLN A 38 -11.50 -13.59 4.24
N ASN A 39 -10.76 -14.01 5.26
CA ASN A 39 -11.00 -13.61 6.64
C ASN A 39 -11.20 -12.09 6.69
N SER A 40 -12.18 -11.60 7.46
CA SER A 40 -12.52 -10.17 7.54
C SER A 40 -11.29 -9.27 7.82
N ALA A 41 -10.28 -9.81 8.52
CA ALA A 41 -8.99 -9.17 8.75
C ALA A 41 -8.20 -8.89 7.45
N GLN A 42 -8.19 -9.81 6.48
CA GLN A 42 -7.53 -9.60 5.19
C GLN A 42 -8.22 -8.53 4.35
N MET A 43 -9.55 -8.46 4.37
CA MET A 43 -10.30 -7.39 3.69
C MET A 43 -9.94 -6.02 4.27
N ILE A 44 -9.94 -5.88 5.60
CA ILE A 44 -9.56 -4.63 6.27
C ILE A 44 -8.13 -4.22 5.89
N VAL A 45 -7.17 -5.14 5.95
CA VAL A 45 -5.79 -4.86 5.56
C VAL A 45 -5.69 -4.45 4.08
N GLN A 46 -6.49 -5.05 3.21
CA GLN A 46 -6.53 -4.69 1.79
C GLN A 46 -7.11 -3.29 1.56
N PHE A 47 -8.16 -2.89 2.28
CA PHE A 47 -8.67 -1.52 2.25
C PHE A 47 -7.65 -0.51 2.78
N VAL A 48 -6.98 -0.84 3.88
CA VAL A 48 -5.92 0.01 4.44
C VAL A 48 -4.78 0.18 3.43
N LEU A 49 -4.38 -0.89 2.74
CA LEU A 49 -3.36 -0.81 1.68
C LEU A 49 -3.80 0.06 0.50
N ILE A 50 -5.04 -0.07 0.04
CA ILE A 50 -5.61 0.73 -1.05
C ILE A 50 -5.62 2.22 -0.71
N ALA A 51 -5.81 2.59 0.56
CA ALA A 51 -5.78 3.99 0.99
C ALA A 51 -4.37 4.49 1.32
N ALA A 52 -3.61 3.72 2.10
CA ALA A 52 -2.33 4.15 2.66
C ALA A 52 -1.21 4.19 1.62
N VAL A 53 -1.17 3.23 0.68
CA VAL A 53 -0.09 3.17 -0.33
C VAL A 53 -0.17 4.35 -1.30
N PRO A 54 -1.32 4.69 -1.91
CA PRO A 54 -1.44 5.89 -2.74
C PRO A 54 -1.13 7.17 -1.98
N LEU A 55 -1.63 7.29 -0.75
CA LEU A 55 -1.42 8.46 0.08
C LEU A 55 0.07 8.66 0.39
N ALA A 56 0.77 7.61 0.83
CA ALA A 56 2.20 7.66 1.12
C ALA A 56 3.01 7.98 -0.13
N ALA A 57 2.71 7.33 -1.26
CA ALA A 57 3.42 7.52 -2.51
C ALA A 57 3.21 8.94 -3.08
N MET A 58 1.98 9.46 -3.07
CA MET A 58 1.69 10.81 -3.51
C MET A 58 2.36 11.85 -2.61
N LEU A 59 2.21 11.74 -1.28
CA LEU A 59 2.80 12.71 -0.35
C LEU A 59 4.33 12.70 -0.41
N ALA A 60 4.96 11.53 -0.54
CA ALA A 60 6.41 11.43 -0.73
C ALA A 60 6.84 12.03 -2.08
N GLY A 61 6.10 11.77 -3.16
CA GLY A 61 6.35 12.35 -4.48
C GLY A 61 6.26 13.88 -4.48
N PHE A 62 5.22 14.45 -3.86
CA PHE A 62 5.07 15.90 -3.70
C PHE A 62 6.17 16.51 -2.83
N ALA A 63 6.54 15.85 -1.72
CA ALA A 63 7.59 16.33 -0.83
C ALA A 63 8.97 16.33 -1.51
N LEU A 64 9.23 15.43 -2.45
CA LEU A 64 10.46 15.43 -3.27
C LEU A 64 10.52 16.60 -4.26
N LEU A 65 9.37 17.09 -4.74
CA LEU A 65 9.28 18.22 -5.68
C LEU A 65 9.28 19.58 -4.98
N LEU A 66 8.74 19.65 -3.76
CA LEU A 66 8.70 20.88 -2.96
C LEU A 66 9.48 20.69 -1.65
N PRO A 67 10.78 21.06 -1.61
CA PRO A 67 11.62 20.93 -0.43
C PRO A 67 11.08 21.66 0.80
N SER A 68 10.35 22.77 0.60
CA SER A 68 9.72 23.56 1.67
C SER A 68 8.69 22.76 2.47
N LEU A 69 8.08 21.72 1.89
CA LEU A 69 7.15 20.85 2.62
C LEU A 69 7.85 20.04 3.70
N TRP A 70 9.15 19.78 3.56
CA TRP A 70 9.95 19.17 4.61
C TRP A 70 10.21 20.12 5.76
N GLU A 71 9.99 21.43 5.66
CA GLU A 71 10.18 22.32 6.82
C GLU A 71 9.04 22.17 7.83
N SER A 72 7.87 21.70 7.38
CA SER A 72 6.73 21.46 8.26
C SER A 72 6.86 20.13 9.02
N PRO A 73 6.95 20.16 10.37
CA PRO A 73 7.00 18.94 11.17
C PRO A 73 5.72 18.11 11.03
N VAL A 74 4.58 18.76 10.80
CA VAL A 74 3.29 18.08 10.58
C VAL A 74 3.31 17.25 9.31
N ILE A 75 3.82 17.80 8.21
CA ILE A 75 3.91 17.09 6.93
C ILE A 75 4.85 15.88 7.05
N ARG A 76 6.00 16.04 7.73
CA ARG A 76 6.91 14.93 8.00
C ARG A 76 6.22 13.80 8.77
N ILE A 77 5.49 14.12 9.83
CA ILE A 77 4.74 13.13 10.62
C ILE A 77 3.71 12.40 9.76
N ILE A 78 2.97 13.13 8.91
CA ILE A 78 1.98 12.52 8.01
C ILE A 78 2.65 11.59 7.00
N ILE A 79 3.76 12.01 6.37
CA ILE A 79 4.49 11.19 5.39
C ILE A 79 5.04 9.93 6.05
N TYR A 80 5.73 10.07 7.18
CA TYR A 80 6.29 8.92 7.90
C TYR A 80 5.19 8.00 8.45
N GLY A 81 4.10 8.57 8.97
CA GLY A 81 2.94 7.83 9.46
C GLY A 81 2.24 7.04 8.35
N ALA A 82 1.98 7.67 7.21
CA ALA A 82 1.37 7.01 6.05
C ALA A 82 2.28 5.90 5.49
N THR A 83 3.58 6.16 5.41
CA THR A 83 4.58 5.17 4.96
C THR A 83 4.65 3.99 5.93
N GLY A 84 4.68 4.26 7.25
CA GLY A 84 4.68 3.23 8.29
C GLY A 84 3.42 2.37 8.26
N LEU A 85 2.24 2.99 8.09
CA LEU A 85 0.97 2.28 7.93
C LEU A 85 0.97 1.40 6.68
N ALA A 86 1.45 1.91 5.55
CA ALA A 86 1.53 1.15 4.30
C ALA A 86 2.44 -0.09 4.46
N ILE A 87 3.62 0.07 5.06
CA ILE A 87 4.55 -1.03 5.32
C ILE A 87 3.94 -2.04 6.31
N GLY A 88 3.36 -1.55 7.41
CA GLY A 88 2.73 -2.40 8.43
C GLY A 88 1.58 -3.23 7.86
N ALA A 89 0.76 -2.63 7.00
CA ALA A 89 -0.33 -3.33 6.33
C ALA A 89 0.18 -4.35 5.29
N LEU A 90 1.29 -4.06 4.60
CA LEU A 90 1.95 -5.00 3.68
C LEU A 90 2.49 -6.23 4.41
N ILE A 91 3.16 -6.00 5.55
CA ILE A 91 3.65 -7.06 6.42
C ILE A 91 2.46 -7.87 6.94
N ALA A 92 1.42 -7.22 7.47
CA ALA A 92 0.21 -7.89 7.95
C ALA A 92 -0.44 -8.75 6.84
N GLN A 93 -0.52 -8.24 5.60
CA GLN A 93 -1.04 -8.99 4.46
C GLN A 93 -0.22 -10.25 4.17
N TYR A 94 1.11 -10.15 4.23
CA TYR A 94 2.01 -11.29 4.01
C TYR A 94 1.85 -12.36 5.10
N TRP A 95 1.79 -11.95 6.37
CA TRP A 95 1.61 -12.87 7.49
C TRP A 95 0.22 -13.51 7.50
N LEU A 96 -0.84 -12.74 7.28
CA LEU A 96 -2.20 -13.26 7.20
C LEU A 96 -2.37 -14.22 6.01
N GLY A 97 -1.75 -13.94 4.87
CA GLY A 97 -1.75 -14.84 3.72
C GLY A 97 -1.00 -16.16 3.98
N ARG A 98 0.05 -16.12 4.81
CA ARG A 98 0.80 -17.31 5.25
C ARG A 98 0.03 -18.14 6.28
N SER A 99 -0.65 -17.50 7.23
CA SER A 99 -1.46 -18.19 8.23
C SER A 99 -2.61 -18.98 7.60
N ASP A 100 -3.29 -18.41 6.60
CA ASP A 100 -4.33 -19.13 5.86
C ASP A 100 -3.77 -20.31 5.05
N ALA A 101 -2.50 -20.26 4.62
CA ALA A 101 -1.85 -21.34 3.86
C ALA A 101 -1.39 -22.51 4.74
N ASN A 102 -1.28 -22.29 6.06
CA ASN A 102 -0.88 -23.30 7.05
C ASN A 102 -2.04 -23.74 7.96
N ALA A 103 -3.27 -23.27 7.69
CA ALA A 103 -4.43 -23.76 8.40
C ALA A 103 -4.58 -25.26 8.10
N PRO A 104 -4.54 -26.15 9.11
CA PRO A 104 -4.76 -27.57 8.87
C PRO A 104 -6.15 -27.73 8.25
N ASP A 105 -6.22 -28.49 7.16
CA ASP A 105 -7.47 -28.88 6.51
C ASP A 105 -8.33 -29.59 7.55
N SER A 106 -9.16 -28.85 8.28
CA SER A 106 -10.27 -29.42 9.04
C SER A 106 -11.35 -29.77 8.02
N GLN A 107 -11.09 -30.84 7.26
CA GLN A 107 -12.12 -31.50 6.49
C GLN A 107 -13.17 -32.06 7.47
N PRO A 108 -14.47 -31.90 7.17
CA PRO A 108 -15.54 -32.53 7.94
C PRO A 108 -15.55 -34.05 7.82
#